data_AF-A0A4D8XSB8-F1
#
_entry.id   AF-A0A4D8XSB8-F1
#
_cell.length_a   1.000
_cell.length_b   1.000
_cell.length_c   1.000
_cell.angle_alpha   90.00
_cell.angle_beta   90.00
_cell.angle_gamma   90.00
#
_symmetry.space_group_name_H-M   'P 1'
#
loop_
_entity.id
_entity.type
_entity.pdbx_description
1 polymer ?
#
loop_
_entity_poly.entity_id
_entity_poly.type
_entity_poly.pdbx_seq_one_letter_code
_entity_poly.pdbx_strand_id
1 'polypeptide(L)'
;MHGDLVHYEVVYLDSSKGRDIRYGILTFKNPAHFWSSDCHTWGTRIEEHRFNPILLTQFSSVLDQIEADLPSISGLILRAEGKYFSNGVDLRYIETHPGSGIEIQKALEKIMGRLLSLGVVTVALLNGHATATGGILALCCDYRVMAERGFFFLPAVELGIVYSQGFLEVVKSKVDSPHLQRDMLLFSKRYTSSALHNIGLVEKVVTEETGLEECLAIIRGNHQINHGSLSEVKKRLYKTAISELMEERISDMHWDNITKSRL
;
A
#
# COMPACT_ATOMS: atom_id res chain seq x y z
N MET A 1 -7.35 -21.35 -19.89
CA MET A 1 -7.05 -19.91 -19.97
C MET A 1 -6.53 -19.49 -18.61
N HIS A 2 -5.21 -19.36 -18.45
CA HIS A 2 -4.67 -18.77 -17.22
C HIS A 2 -4.96 -17.28 -17.34
N GLY A 3 -5.94 -16.78 -16.58
CA GLY A 3 -6.24 -15.35 -16.55
C GLY A 3 -5.01 -14.58 -16.10
N ASP A 4 -4.83 -13.35 -16.60
CA ASP A 4 -3.76 -12.47 -16.13
C ASP A 4 -3.87 -12.36 -14.61
N LEU A 5 -2.83 -12.78 -13.87
CA LEU A 5 -2.80 -12.63 -12.42
C LEU A 5 -2.84 -11.13 -12.07
N VAL A 6 -3.82 -10.76 -11.25
CA VAL A 6 -4.08 -9.39 -10.80
C VAL A 6 -3.32 -9.15 -9.50
N HIS A 7 -2.42 -8.17 -9.51
CA HIS A 7 -1.71 -7.75 -8.30
C HIS A 7 -2.59 -6.86 -7.41
N TYR A 8 -3.25 -5.87 -8.01
CA TYR A 8 -4.10 -4.92 -7.33
C TYR A 8 -5.25 -4.48 -8.23
N GLU A 9 -6.33 -4.05 -7.59
CA GLU A 9 -7.41 -3.30 -8.21
C GLU A 9 -7.56 -1.96 -7.50
N VAL A 10 -7.66 -0.89 -8.28
CA VAL A 10 -8.11 0.41 -7.80
C VAL A 10 -9.57 0.57 -8.19
N VAL A 11 -10.44 0.57 -7.18
CA VAL A 11 -11.87 0.83 -7.36
C VAL A 11 -12.12 2.29 -7.04
N TYR A 12 -12.62 3.07 -8.00
CA TYR A 12 -12.94 4.48 -7.79
C TYR A 12 -14.41 4.76 -8.09
N LEU A 13 -15.00 5.72 -7.37
CA LEU A 13 -16.39 6.14 -7.58
C LEU A 13 -16.47 7.34 -8.53
N ASP A 14 -17.10 7.17 -9.69
CA ASP A 14 -17.31 8.26 -10.66
C ASP A 14 -18.60 9.05 -10.34
N SER A 15 -18.44 10.32 -9.95
CA SER A 15 -19.56 11.22 -9.65
C SER A 15 -20.18 11.90 -10.87
N SER A 16 -19.64 11.69 -12.08
CA SER A 16 -20.12 12.33 -13.31
C SER A 16 -21.44 11.75 -13.88
N LYS A 17 -21.92 10.61 -13.36
CA LYS A 17 -23.03 9.84 -13.97
C LYS A 17 -24.31 9.69 -13.13
N GLY A 18 -24.53 10.55 -12.14
CA GLY A 18 -25.79 10.56 -11.36
C GLY A 18 -25.84 9.53 -10.23
N ARG A 19 -27.04 9.09 -9.80
CA ARG A 19 -27.26 8.27 -8.59
C ARG A 19 -26.81 6.80 -8.71
N ASP A 20 -26.51 6.34 -9.91
CA ASP A 20 -25.97 5.00 -10.13
C ASP A 20 -24.44 5.03 -10.02
N ILE A 21 -23.95 4.52 -8.90
CA ILE A 21 -22.53 4.33 -8.64
C ILE A 21 -21.96 3.36 -9.67
N ARG A 22 -21.21 3.88 -10.64
CA ARG A 22 -20.33 3.08 -11.49
C ARG A 22 -18.94 3.19 -10.92
N TYR A 23 -18.36 2.07 -10.54
CA TYR A 23 -16.95 2.04 -10.19
C TYR A 23 -16.10 1.68 -11.41
N GLY A 24 -15.03 2.42 -11.63
CA GLY A 24 -13.97 2.01 -12.54
C GLY A 24 -12.98 1.10 -11.82
N ILE A 25 -12.40 0.16 -12.55
CA ILE A 25 -11.32 -0.70 -12.05
C ILE A 25 -10.07 -0.43 -12.87
N LEU A 26 -8.99 -0.03 -12.21
CA LEU A 26 -7.65 -0.07 -12.79
C LEU A 26 -6.92 -1.28 -12.20
N THR A 27 -6.44 -2.15 -13.08
CA THR A 27 -5.84 -3.43 -12.70
C THR A 27 -4.34 -3.40 -12.93
N PHE A 28 -3.60 -3.83 -11.93
CA PHE A 28 -2.16 -4.06 -12.02
C PHE A 28 -1.95 -5.49 -12.47
N LYS A 29 -1.62 -5.69 -13.74
CA LYS A 29 -1.49 -7.03 -14.32
C LYS A 29 -0.04 -7.41 -14.49
N ASN A 30 0.32 -8.66 -14.22
CA ASN A 30 1.60 -9.15 -14.67
C ASN A 30 1.65 -9.14 -16.22
N PRO A 31 2.60 -8.45 -16.88
CA PRO A 31 2.71 -8.48 -18.34
C PRO A 31 3.06 -9.90 -18.80
N ALA A 32 2.03 -10.63 -19.19
CA ALA A 32 2.08 -12.02 -19.59
C ALA A 32 2.80 -12.17 -20.93
N HIS A 33 4.12 -12.40 -20.92
CA HIS A 33 4.79 -12.83 -22.15
C HIS A 33 5.80 -14.00 -22.02
N PHE A 34 6.28 -14.42 -20.83
CA PHE A 34 7.38 -15.41 -20.80
C PHE A 34 7.50 -16.35 -19.56
N TRP A 35 6.44 -16.64 -18.79
CA TRP A 35 6.64 -17.23 -17.43
C TRP A 35 5.90 -18.56 -17.15
N SER A 36 6.48 -19.38 -16.26
CA SER A 36 5.76 -20.45 -15.54
C SER A 36 4.66 -19.82 -14.68
N SER A 37 3.45 -20.38 -14.73
CA SER A 37 2.18 -19.69 -14.49
C SER A 37 2.02 -18.81 -13.23
N ASP A 38 2.77 -19.03 -12.14
CA ASP A 38 2.46 -18.41 -10.83
C ASP A 38 3.65 -17.64 -10.19
N CYS A 39 4.81 -17.59 -10.86
CA CYS A 39 6.00 -16.90 -10.36
C CYS A 39 6.58 -15.93 -11.39
N HIS A 40 7.20 -14.87 -10.90
CA HIS A 40 8.10 -14.05 -11.69
C HIS A 40 9.35 -14.85 -12.11
N THR A 41 10.07 -14.31 -13.09
CA THR A 41 11.32 -14.83 -13.66
C THR A 41 12.39 -15.13 -12.60
N TRP A 42 12.45 -14.26 -11.59
CA TRP A 42 13.38 -14.37 -10.46
C TRP A 42 12.85 -15.28 -9.35
N GLY A 43 11.65 -15.88 -9.51
CA GLY A 43 11.10 -16.92 -8.65
C GLY A 43 10.23 -16.45 -7.48
N THR A 44 9.98 -15.13 -7.35
CA THR A 44 8.96 -14.62 -6.41
C THR A 44 7.57 -14.97 -6.90
N ARG A 45 6.70 -15.44 -6.01
CA ARG A 45 5.30 -15.71 -6.34
C ARG A 45 4.52 -14.42 -6.59
N ILE A 46 3.73 -14.42 -7.66
CA ILE A 46 2.96 -13.24 -8.08
C ILE A 46 1.89 -12.88 -7.03
N GLU A 47 1.26 -13.91 -6.42
CA GLU A 47 0.24 -13.79 -5.37
C GLU A 47 0.70 -13.06 -4.09
N GLU A 48 2.02 -12.86 -3.90
CA GLU A 48 2.56 -12.15 -2.73
C GLU A 48 2.59 -10.62 -2.89
N HIS A 49 2.25 -10.12 -4.09
CA HIS A 49 2.16 -8.69 -4.43
C HIS A 49 3.37 -7.87 -3.95
N ARG A 50 4.57 -8.40 -4.21
CA ARG A 50 5.81 -7.77 -3.80
C ARG A 50 6.17 -6.59 -4.71
N PHE A 51 6.66 -5.51 -4.11
CA PHE A 51 7.07 -4.32 -4.85
C PHE A 51 8.38 -4.58 -5.59
N ASN A 52 8.23 -4.69 -6.91
CA ASN A 52 9.29 -4.72 -7.90
C ASN A 52 9.03 -3.61 -8.94
N PRO A 53 9.99 -3.29 -9.82
CA PRO A 53 9.85 -2.17 -10.76
C PRO A 53 8.64 -2.27 -11.70
N ILE A 54 8.22 -3.47 -12.09
CA ILE A 54 7.04 -3.67 -12.96
C ILE A 54 5.78 -3.17 -12.23
N LEU A 55 5.58 -3.66 -11.00
CA LEU A 55 4.40 -3.31 -10.20
C LEU A 55 4.39 -1.81 -9.84
N LEU A 56 5.55 -1.26 -9.45
CA LEU A 56 5.66 0.15 -9.08
C LEU A 56 5.43 1.09 -10.27
N THR A 57 5.86 0.70 -11.47
CA THR A 57 5.59 1.47 -12.70
C THR A 57 4.09 1.52 -13.00
N GLN A 58 3.39 0.39 -12.86
CA GLN A 58 1.93 0.35 -12.99
C GLN A 58 1.24 1.20 -11.92
N PHE A 59 1.73 1.17 -10.68
CA PHE A 59 1.20 2.02 -9.60
C PHE A 59 1.30 3.49 -9.93
N SER A 60 2.47 3.94 -10.38
CA SER A 60 2.67 5.32 -10.77
C SER A 60 1.70 5.71 -11.89
N SER A 61 1.58 4.89 -12.93
CA SER A 61 0.68 5.17 -14.05
C SER A 61 -0.79 5.23 -13.64
N VAL A 62 -1.22 4.35 -12.73
CA VAL A 62 -2.57 4.38 -12.17
C VAL A 62 -2.82 5.65 -11.37
N LEU A 63 -1.88 6.07 -10.52
CA LEU A 63 -2.00 7.34 -9.80
C LEU A 63 -2.01 8.54 -10.76
N ASP A 64 -1.25 8.50 -11.86
CA ASP A 64 -1.26 9.56 -12.87
C ASP A 64 -2.67 9.70 -13.50
N GLN A 65 -3.35 8.57 -13.77
CA GLN A 65 -4.73 8.57 -14.27
C GLN A 65 -5.72 9.11 -13.23
N ILE A 66 -5.62 8.64 -11.98
CA ILE A 66 -6.50 9.10 -10.88
C ILE A 66 -6.34 10.61 -10.62
N GLU A 67 -5.11 11.12 -10.67
CA GLU A 67 -4.85 12.55 -10.48
C GLU A 67 -5.37 13.40 -11.65
N ALA A 68 -5.29 12.89 -12.88
CA ALA A 68 -5.86 13.55 -14.06
C ALA A 68 -7.41 13.61 -14.00
N ASP A 69 -8.04 12.54 -13.51
CA ASP A 69 -9.50 12.40 -13.43
C ASP A 69 -10.09 12.85 -12.09
N LEU A 70 -9.28 13.41 -11.19
CA LEU A 70 -9.64 13.75 -9.81
C LEU A 70 -11.00 14.49 -9.67
N PRO A 71 -11.37 15.47 -10.52
CA PRO A 71 -12.67 16.16 -10.41
C PRO A 71 -13.90 15.24 -10.56
N SER A 72 -13.72 14.03 -11.10
CA SER A 72 -14.77 13.03 -11.30
C SER A 72 -14.72 11.89 -10.28
N ILE A 73 -13.67 11.82 -9.45
CA ILE A 73 -13.42 10.69 -8.55
C ILE A 73 -13.81 11.06 -7.12
N SER A 74 -14.78 10.36 -6.53
CA SER A 74 -15.22 10.59 -5.15
C SER A 74 -14.37 9.86 -4.09
N GLY A 75 -13.60 8.87 -4.49
CA GLY A 75 -12.76 8.09 -3.59
C GLY A 75 -12.03 6.96 -4.30
N LEU A 76 -11.07 6.37 -3.59
CA LEU A 76 -10.17 5.33 -4.09
C LEU A 76 -10.12 4.18 -3.08
N ILE A 77 -10.35 2.95 -3.56
CA ILE A 77 -10.13 1.72 -2.78
C ILE A 77 -8.94 1.01 -3.41
N LEU A 78 -7.89 0.79 -2.62
CA LEU A 78 -6.76 -0.05 -2.99
C LEU A 78 -6.99 -1.44 -2.41
N ARG A 79 -7.11 -2.45 -3.27
CA ARG A 79 -7.30 -3.84 -2.86
C ARG A 79 -6.43 -4.79 -3.68
N ALA A 80 -6.19 -5.98 -3.15
CA ALA A 80 -5.47 -7.04 -3.83
C ALA A 80 -6.25 -8.36 -3.77
N GLU A 81 -5.86 -9.35 -4.56
CA GLU A 81 -6.51 -10.66 -4.59
C GLU A 81 -5.84 -11.71 -3.67
N GLY A 82 -6.52 -12.82 -3.41
CA GLY A 82 -5.91 -13.94 -2.69
C GLY A 82 -5.56 -13.66 -1.22
N LYS A 83 -4.37 -14.13 -0.79
CA LYS A 83 -3.98 -14.21 0.64
C LYS A 83 -3.13 -13.04 1.15
N TYR A 84 -2.62 -12.22 0.25
CA TYR A 84 -1.72 -11.12 0.60
C TYR A 84 -2.31 -9.83 0.07
N PHE A 85 -2.36 -8.82 0.93
CA PHE A 85 -2.43 -7.45 0.46
C PHE A 85 -1.08 -7.09 -0.19
N SER A 86 0.01 -7.27 0.58
CA SER A 86 1.38 -7.26 0.05
C SER A 86 2.39 -7.71 1.10
N ASN A 87 3.46 -8.36 0.63
CA ASN A 87 4.65 -8.69 1.42
C ASN A 87 5.78 -7.65 1.35
N GLY A 88 5.49 -6.44 0.84
CA GLY A 88 6.46 -5.36 0.74
C GLY A 88 7.45 -5.55 -0.40
N VAL A 89 8.66 -5.01 -0.25
CA VAL A 89 9.70 -5.04 -1.29
C VAL A 89 10.07 -6.47 -1.71
N ASP A 90 10.27 -6.66 -3.02
CA ASP A 90 10.73 -7.92 -3.59
C ASP A 90 12.24 -8.11 -3.37
N LEU A 91 12.60 -8.67 -2.21
CA LEU A 91 13.99 -8.91 -1.85
C LEU A 91 14.69 -9.86 -2.83
N ARG A 92 13.97 -10.81 -3.41
CA ARG A 92 14.55 -11.75 -4.38
C ARG A 92 14.86 -11.05 -5.70
N TYR A 93 14.04 -10.08 -6.11
CA TYR A 93 14.37 -9.22 -7.25
C TYR A 93 15.67 -8.43 -7.00
N ILE A 94 15.84 -7.88 -5.79
CA ILE A 94 17.04 -7.13 -5.41
C ILE A 94 18.28 -8.03 -5.38
N GLU A 95 18.16 -9.24 -4.84
CA GLU A 95 19.22 -10.25 -4.85
C GLU A 95 19.68 -10.56 -6.29
N THR A 96 18.74 -10.69 -7.24
CA THR A 96 19.07 -10.96 -8.65
C THR A 96 19.45 -9.72 -9.47
N HIS A 97 19.17 -8.52 -8.97
CA HIS A 97 19.48 -7.23 -9.61
C HIS A 97 20.15 -6.27 -8.61
N PRO A 98 21.43 -6.48 -8.27
CA PRO A 98 22.15 -5.64 -7.31
C PRO A 98 22.07 -4.15 -7.66
N GLY A 99 21.86 -3.30 -6.65
CA GLY A 99 21.69 -1.86 -6.82
C GLY A 99 20.25 -1.39 -7.11
N SER A 100 19.33 -2.31 -7.47
CA SER A 100 17.94 -1.95 -7.75
C SER A 100 17.13 -1.51 -6.52
N GLY A 101 17.60 -1.80 -5.31
CA GLY A 101 16.92 -1.47 -4.06
C GLY A 101 16.67 0.04 -3.89
N ILE A 102 17.63 0.88 -4.28
CA ILE A 102 17.52 2.34 -4.19
C ILE A 102 16.38 2.85 -5.09
N GLU A 103 16.31 2.37 -6.33
CA GLU A 103 15.28 2.80 -7.28
C GLU A 103 13.90 2.29 -6.89
N ILE A 104 13.80 1.07 -6.35
CA ILE A 104 12.56 0.53 -5.77
C ILE A 104 12.10 1.37 -4.58
N GLN A 105 13.01 1.73 -3.67
CA GLN A 105 12.72 2.59 -2.52
C GLN A 105 12.17 3.93 -2.99
N LYS A 106 12.90 4.66 -3.85
CA LYS A 106 12.49 5.99 -4.33
C LYS A 106 11.12 5.96 -5.01
N ALA A 107 10.88 4.96 -5.86
CA ALA A 107 9.59 4.81 -6.53
C ALA A 107 8.46 4.57 -5.51
N LEU A 108 8.70 3.71 -4.51
CA LEU A 108 7.72 3.42 -3.47
C LEU A 108 7.44 4.61 -2.55
N GLU A 109 8.47 5.36 -2.14
CA GLU A 109 8.33 6.56 -1.32
C GLU A 109 7.54 7.66 -2.06
N LYS A 110 7.83 7.86 -3.36
CA LYS A 110 7.06 8.77 -4.22
C LYS A 110 5.58 8.37 -4.30
N ILE A 111 5.28 7.09 -4.47
CA ILE A 111 3.91 6.56 -4.49
C ILE A 111 3.21 6.83 -3.14
N MET A 112 3.89 6.56 -2.02
CA MET A 112 3.35 6.78 -0.68
C MET A 112 3.08 8.27 -0.40
N GLY A 113 3.98 9.16 -0.80
CA GLY A 113 3.80 10.61 -0.64
C GLY A 113 2.60 11.15 -1.44
N ARG A 114 2.42 10.65 -2.68
CA ARG A 114 1.22 10.94 -3.49
C ARG A 114 -0.04 10.44 -2.82
N LEU A 115 -0.05 9.20 -2.33
CA LEU A 115 -1.23 8.61 -1.69
C LEU A 115 -1.62 9.33 -0.40
N LEU A 116 -0.65 9.70 0.44
CA LEU A 116 -0.87 10.48 1.67
C LEU A 116 -1.48 11.86 1.42
N SER A 117 -1.22 12.45 0.26
CA SER A 117 -1.68 13.80 -0.09
C SER A 117 -2.82 13.83 -1.12
N LEU A 118 -3.31 12.66 -1.52
CA LEU A 118 -4.30 12.54 -2.58
C LEU A 118 -5.63 13.21 -2.18
N GLY A 119 -6.17 14.03 -3.07
CA GLY A 119 -7.36 14.86 -2.84
C GLY A 119 -8.68 14.10 -2.78
N VAL A 120 -8.67 12.79 -2.57
CA VAL A 120 -9.88 11.96 -2.40
C VAL A 120 -9.75 11.09 -1.17
N VAL A 121 -10.87 10.54 -0.70
CA VAL A 121 -10.88 9.56 0.38
C VAL A 121 -10.24 8.27 -0.12
N THR A 122 -9.26 7.74 0.62
CA THR A 122 -8.56 6.51 0.26
C THR A 122 -8.83 5.41 1.29
N VAL A 123 -9.13 4.20 0.83
CA VAL A 123 -9.38 3.03 1.68
C VAL A 123 -8.47 1.88 1.22
N ALA A 124 -7.69 1.31 2.13
CA ALA A 124 -6.99 0.06 1.89
C ALA A 124 -7.87 -1.12 2.32
N LEU A 125 -8.25 -2.00 1.38
CA LEU A 125 -8.93 -3.26 1.68
C LEU A 125 -7.87 -4.38 1.77
N LEU A 126 -7.53 -4.74 3.00
CA LEU A 126 -6.53 -5.74 3.32
C LEU A 126 -7.16 -7.14 3.29
N ASN A 127 -7.14 -7.78 2.13
CA ASN A 127 -7.69 -9.13 1.88
C ASN A 127 -6.93 -10.27 2.61
N GLY A 128 -5.80 -9.96 3.23
CA GLY A 128 -4.99 -10.91 3.99
C GLY A 128 -3.75 -10.25 4.59
N HIS A 129 -2.59 -10.89 4.47
CA HIS A 129 -1.36 -10.36 5.07
C HIS A 129 -0.94 -9.01 4.46
N ALA A 130 -0.73 -8.01 5.33
CA ALA A 130 -0.21 -6.70 4.96
C ALA A 130 1.08 -6.46 5.75
N THR A 131 2.22 -6.74 5.13
CA THR A 131 3.49 -6.86 5.84
C THR A 131 4.56 -5.95 5.26
N ALA A 132 5.55 -5.63 6.09
CA ALA A 132 6.65 -4.75 5.72
C ALA A 132 6.16 -3.45 5.08
N THR A 133 6.78 -3.00 3.99
CA THR A 133 6.35 -1.78 3.29
C THR A 133 4.95 -1.90 2.67
N GLY A 134 4.38 -3.11 2.53
CA GLY A 134 2.99 -3.31 2.13
C GLY A 134 2.01 -2.88 3.23
N GLY A 135 2.35 -3.14 4.50
CA GLY A 135 1.64 -2.58 5.64
C GLY A 135 1.77 -1.05 5.73
N ILE A 136 2.94 -0.52 5.42
CA ILE A 136 3.16 0.94 5.38
C ILE A 136 2.37 1.59 4.25
N LEU A 137 2.26 0.95 3.08
CA LEU A 137 1.42 1.42 1.98
C LEU A 137 -0.07 1.50 2.39
N ALA A 138 -0.55 0.50 3.13
CA ALA A 138 -1.91 0.52 3.70
C ALA A 138 -2.11 1.67 4.71
N LEU A 139 -1.07 2.00 5.49
CA LEU A 139 -1.09 3.16 6.38
C LEU A 139 -1.14 4.48 5.61
N CYS A 140 -0.67 4.55 4.36
CA CYS A 140 -0.81 5.76 3.56
C CYS A 140 -2.26 6.05 3.12
N CYS A 141 -3.17 5.09 3.21
CA CYS A 141 -4.60 5.33 3.02
C CYS A 141 -5.23 6.03 4.24
N ASP A 142 -6.35 6.72 4.04
CA ASP A 142 -7.11 7.31 5.15
C ASP A 142 -7.63 6.22 6.08
N TYR A 143 -8.32 5.24 5.47
CA TYR A 143 -8.97 4.12 6.16
C TYR A 143 -8.37 2.77 5.74
N ARG A 144 -8.51 1.78 6.62
CA ARG A 144 -8.13 0.37 6.44
C ARG A 144 -9.28 -0.54 6.86
N VAL A 145 -9.78 -1.32 5.92
CA VAL A 145 -10.71 -2.42 6.19
C VAL A 145 -9.93 -3.72 6.02
N MET A 146 -10.03 -4.66 6.96
CA MET A 146 -9.20 -5.86 6.95
C MET A 146 -10.03 -7.14 7.04
N ALA A 147 -9.68 -8.13 6.23
CA ALA A 147 -10.28 -9.45 6.31
C ALA A 147 -10.02 -10.10 7.69
N GLU A 148 -10.89 -11.03 8.11
CA GLU A 148 -10.67 -11.82 9.33
C GLU A 148 -9.33 -12.57 9.32
N ARG A 149 -8.91 -13.01 8.13
CA ARG A 149 -7.64 -13.72 7.90
C ARG A 149 -6.47 -12.76 7.70
N GLY A 150 -5.28 -13.24 8.03
CA GLY A 150 -4.03 -12.53 7.77
C GLY A 150 -3.50 -11.78 8.99
N PHE A 151 -2.32 -11.20 8.82
CA PHE A 151 -1.61 -10.45 9.85
C PHE A 151 -1.05 -9.16 9.29
N PHE A 152 -1.00 -8.14 10.15
CA PHE A 152 -0.23 -6.93 9.93
C PHE A 152 1.03 -6.95 10.80
N PHE A 153 2.20 -6.73 10.21
CA PHE A 153 3.46 -6.58 10.95
C PHE A 153 4.57 -5.97 10.09
N LEU A 154 5.57 -5.36 10.74
CA LEU A 154 6.69 -4.67 10.11
C LEU A 154 8.01 -5.35 10.51
N PRO A 155 8.51 -6.33 9.73
CA PRO A 155 9.60 -7.21 10.16
C PRO A 155 11.02 -6.68 9.92
N ALA A 156 11.21 -5.37 9.70
CA ALA A 156 12.50 -4.84 9.27
C ALA A 156 13.66 -5.24 10.19
N VAL A 157 13.52 -5.04 11.51
CA VAL A 157 14.57 -5.40 12.48
C VAL A 157 14.85 -6.91 12.51
N GLU A 158 13.80 -7.74 12.44
CA GLU A 158 13.92 -9.21 12.36
C GLU A 158 14.67 -9.65 11.10
N LEU A 159 14.54 -8.89 10.01
CA LEU A 159 15.23 -9.14 8.74
C LEU A 159 16.60 -8.44 8.64
N GLY A 160 17.04 -7.71 9.67
CA GLY A 160 18.29 -6.92 9.63
C GLY A 160 18.22 -5.72 8.69
N ILE A 161 17.01 -5.25 8.37
CA ILE A 161 16.73 -4.12 7.49
C ILE A 161 16.49 -2.87 8.35
N VAL A 162 17.00 -1.73 7.89
CA VAL A 162 16.65 -0.42 8.44
C VAL A 162 15.67 0.24 7.47
N TYR A 163 14.47 0.59 7.94
CA TYR A 163 13.53 1.39 7.17
C TYR A 163 14.05 2.81 7.00
N SER A 164 13.73 3.43 5.87
CA SER A 164 14.00 4.84 5.67
C SER A 164 13.26 5.70 6.67
N GLN A 165 13.78 6.91 6.90
CA GLN A 165 13.12 7.88 7.76
C GLN A 165 11.69 8.18 7.29
N GLY A 166 11.45 8.26 5.98
CA GLY A 166 10.13 8.47 5.39
C GLY A 166 9.12 7.38 5.79
N PHE A 167 9.52 6.11 5.72
CA PHE A 167 8.68 4.99 6.18
C PHE A 167 8.38 5.06 7.68
N LEU A 168 9.36 5.44 8.51
CA LEU A 168 9.15 5.58 9.96
C LEU A 168 8.17 6.71 10.28
N GLU A 169 8.27 7.85 9.60
CA GLU A 169 7.37 8.99 9.80
C GLU A 169 5.93 8.68 9.34
N VAL A 170 5.74 7.85 8.30
CA VAL A 170 4.40 7.33 7.95
C VAL A 170 3.81 6.61 9.14
N VAL A 171 4.52 5.63 9.71
CA VAL A 171 4.02 4.84 10.84
C VAL A 171 3.73 5.74 12.05
N LYS A 172 4.63 6.66 12.39
CA LYS A 172 4.42 7.61 13.50
C LYS A 172 3.19 8.49 13.32
N SER A 173 2.92 8.93 12.08
CA SER A 173 1.77 9.79 11.77
C SER A 173 0.42 9.08 11.75
N LYS A 174 0.42 7.74 11.75
CA LYS A 174 -0.79 6.91 11.64
C LYS A 174 -1.03 5.98 12.82
N VAL A 175 -0.03 5.83 13.70
CA VAL A 175 -0.09 5.00 14.90
C VAL A 175 0.14 5.88 16.13
N ASP A 176 -0.94 6.28 16.79
CA ASP A 176 -0.89 7.33 17.83
C ASP A 176 -0.25 6.89 19.16
N SER A 177 0.03 5.60 19.34
CA SER A 177 0.57 5.06 20.59
C SER A 177 2.06 4.72 20.46
N PRO A 178 2.94 5.31 21.31
CA PRO A 178 4.36 4.94 21.37
C PRO A 178 4.60 3.46 21.65
N HIS A 179 3.74 2.81 22.43
CA HIS A 179 3.85 1.37 22.71
C HIS A 179 3.53 0.53 21.48
N LEU A 180 2.53 0.94 20.69
CA LEU A 180 2.22 0.28 19.42
C LEU A 180 3.34 0.49 18.41
N GLN A 181 3.86 1.71 18.29
CA GLN A 181 5.01 2.01 17.43
C GLN A 181 6.22 1.15 17.81
N ARG A 182 6.56 1.05 19.09
CA ARG A 182 7.64 0.19 19.60
C ARG A 182 7.42 -1.27 19.20
N ASP A 183 6.25 -1.82 19.51
CA ASP A 183 5.93 -3.23 19.24
C ASP A 183 5.95 -3.54 17.72
N MET A 184 5.45 -2.62 16.89
CA MET A 184 5.42 -2.77 15.43
C MET A 184 6.80 -2.62 14.81
N LEU A 185 7.53 -1.56 15.14
CA LEU A 185 8.78 -1.17 14.46
C LEU A 185 10.01 -1.89 15.01
N LEU A 186 10.08 -2.13 16.32
CA LEU A 186 11.27 -2.69 16.96
C LEU A 186 11.18 -4.20 17.17
N PHE A 187 9.98 -4.73 17.38
CA PHE A 187 9.77 -6.13 17.79
C PHE A 187 8.93 -6.94 16.82
N SER A 188 8.61 -6.40 15.64
CA SER A 188 7.92 -7.11 14.56
C SER A 188 6.61 -7.79 15.01
N LYS A 189 5.93 -7.23 16.02
CA LYS A 189 4.74 -7.87 16.60
C LYS A 189 3.67 -8.04 15.53
N ARG A 190 3.08 -9.24 15.48
CA ARG A 190 2.01 -9.60 14.55
C ARG A 190 0.65 -9.25 15.16
N TYR A 191 -0.15 -8.52 14.40
CA TYR A 191 -1.50 -8.12 14.78
C TYR A 191 -2.53 -8.80 13.88
N THR A 192 -3.57 -9.37 14.49
CA THR A 192 -4.77 -9.82 13.78
C THR A 192 -5.63 -8.61 13.42
N SER A 193 -6.56 -8.78 12.47
CA SER A 193 -7.56 -7.77 12.15
C SER A 193 -8.39 -7.35 13.37
N SER A 194 -8.80 -8.30 14.21
CA SER A 194 -9.51 -8.01 15.46
C SER A 194 -8.68 -7.16 16.44
N ALA A 195 -7.38 -7.47 16.60
CA ALA A 195 -6.49 -6.70 17.45
C ALA A 195 -6.30 -5.27 16.90
N LEU A 196 -6.15 -5.12 15.58
CA LEU A 196 -6.03 -3.81 14.93
C LEU A 196 -7.32 -3.00 15.03
N HIS A 197 -8.48 -3.64 14.97
CA HIS A 197 -9.77 -2.99 15.16
C HIS A 197 -9.92 -2.46 16.58
N ASN A 198 -9.59 -3.27 17.58
CA ASN A 198 -9.67 -2.89 18.99
C ASN A 198 -8.78 -1.70 19.36
N ILE A 199 -7.67 -1.50 18.65
CA ILE A 199 -6.75 -0.36 18.87
C ILE A 199 -7.01 0.82 17.92
N GLY A 200 -8.05 0.74 17.08
CA GLY A 200 -8.47 1.83 16.18
C GLY A 200 -7.63 1.99 14.91
N LEU A 201 -6.76 1.04 14.57
CA LEU A 201 -5.97 1.11 13.33
C LEU A 201 -6.70 0.54 12.11
N VAL A 202 -7.70 -0.32 12.34
CA VAL A 202 -8.59 -0.88 11.31
C VAL A 202 -10.03 -0.51 11.65
N GLU A 203 -10.74 0.09 10.69
CA GLU A 203 -12.09 0.58 10.89
C GLU A 203 -13.09 -0.55 11.02
N LYS A 204 -12.93 -1.60 10.22
CA LYS A 204 -13.81 -2.78 10.22
C LYS A 204 -13.06 -4.06 9.89
N VAL A 205 -13.47 -5.13 10.57
CA VAL A 205 -13.12 -6.50 10.21
C VAL A 205 -14.23 -7.05 9.31
N VAL A 206 -13.86 -7.64 8.18
CA VAL A 206 -14.80 -8.06 7.12
C VAL A 206 -14.51 -9.48 6.62
N THR A 207 -15.46 -10.03 5.87
CA THR A 207 -15.22 -11.21 5.03
C THR A 207 -14.83 -10.77 3.62
N GLU A 208 -14.48 -11.72 2.76
CA GLU A 208 -14.15 -11.45 1.36
C GLU A 208 -15.36 -10.88 0.60
N GLU A 209 -16.56 -11.36 0.93
CA GLU A 209 -17.83 -10.98 0.30
C GLU A 209 -18.29 -9.59 0.73
N THR A 210 -18.02 -9.17 1.98
CA THR A 210 -18.51 -7.91 2.53
C THR A 210 -17.51 -6.76 2.41
N GLY A 211 -16.22 -7.05 2.22
CA GLY A 211 -15.16 -6.06 2.30
C GLY A 211 -15.27 -4.91 1.30
N LEU A 212 -15.65 -5.19 0.05
CA LEU A 212 -15.79 -4.14 -0.95
C LEU A 212 -16.94 -3.19 -0.62
N GLU A 213 -18.10 -3.72 -0.24
CA GLU A 213 -19.27 -2.90 0.08
C GLU A 213 -19.02 -2.01 1.30
N GLU A 214 -18.26 -2.50 2.28
CA GLU A 214 -17.86 -1.71 3.45
C GLU A 214 -16.93 -0.55 3.09
N CYS A 215 -15.95 -0.78 2.22
CA CYS A 215 -15.11 0.29 1.69
C CYS A 215 -15.92 1.33 0.90
N LEU A 216 -16.88 0.87 0.09
CA LEU A 216 -17.77 1.76 -0.65
C LEU A 216 -18.66 2.58 0.29
N ALA A 217 -19.16 2.00 1.37
CA ALA A 217 -19.93 2.70 2.39
C ALA A 217 -19.11 3.83 3.05
N ILE A 218 -17.83 3.59 3.36
CA ILE A 218 -16.91 4.62 3.87
C ILE A 218 -16.79 5.80 2.89
N ILE A 219 -16.56 5.52 1.62
CA ILE A 219 -16.42 6.58 0.60
C ILE A 219 -17.75 7.33 0.41
N ARG A 220 -18.88 6.60 0.31
CA ARG A 220 -20.21 7.22 0.20
C ARG A 220 -20.54 8.08 1.42
N GLY A 221 -20.08 7.72 2.61
CA GLY A 221 -20.23 8.56 3.81
C GLY A 221 -19.45 9.88 3.75
N ASN A 222 -18.45 9.97 2.87
CA ASN A 222 -17.50 11.09 2.77
C ASN A 222 -17.44 11.71 1.35
N HIS A 223 -18.45 11.48 0.50
CA HIS A 223 -18.39 11.87 -0.92
C HIS A 223 -18.46 13.39 -1.17
N GLN A 224 -19.00 14.18 -0.23
CA GLN A 224 -19.15 15.64 -0.36
C GLN A 224 -17.89 16.39 0.12
N ILE A 225 -16.73 16.03 -0.42
CA ILE A 225 -15.45 16.63 -0.06
C ILE A 225 -14.92 17.49 -1.20
N ASN A 226 -14.39 18.67 -0.86
CA ASN A 226 -13.62 19.46 -1.79
C ASN A 226 -12.21 18.89 -1.95
N HIS A 227 -11.87 18.39 -3.15
CA HIS A 227 -10.60 17.70 -3.41
C HIS A 227 -9.37 18.52 -3.06
N GLY A 228 -9.35 19.80 -3.45
CA GLY A 228 -8.22 20.70 -3.19
C GLY A 228 -8.01 20.94 -1.70
N SER A 229 -9.10 21.17 -0.95
CA SER A 229 -9.06 21.37 0.50
C SER A 229 -8.60 20.11 1.22
N LEU A 230 -9.11 18.93 0.84
CA LEU A 230 -8.68 17.66 1.43
C LEU A 230 -7.20 17.42 1.18
N SER A 231 -6.73 17.59 -0.06
CA SER A 231 -5.32 17.42 -0.40
C SER A 231 -4.43 18.35 0.42
N GLU A 232 -4.80 19.63 0.55
CA GLU A 232 -4.02 20.61 1.29
C GLU A 232 -4.01 20.33 2.81
N VAL A 233 -5.14 19.94 3.39
CA VAL A 233 -5.21 19.54 4.80
C VAL A 233 -4.35 18.30 5.04
N LYS A 234 -4.43 17.28 4.18
CA LYS A 234 -3.59 16.08 4.25
C LYS A 234 -2.10 16.42 4.17
N LYS A 235 -1.69 17.30 3.24
CA LYS A 235 -0.30 17.78 3.13
C LYS A 235 0.20 18.44 4.40
N ARG A 236 -0.66 19.19 5.10
CA ARG A 236 -0.31 19.85 6.37
C ARG A 236 -0.28 18.86 7.53
N LEU A 237 -1.26 17.96 7.60
CA LEU A 237 -1.36 16.94 8.64
C LEU A 237 -0.18 15.98 8.60
N TYR A 238 0.20 15.52 7.40
CA TYR A 238 1.28 14.56 7.17
C TYR A 238 2.56 15.22 6.67
N LYS A 239 2.76 16.52 6.95
CA LYS A 239 3.87 17.32 6.41
C LYS A 239 5.23 16.66 6.59
N THR A 240 5.52 16.18 7.81
CA THR A 240 6.79 15.53 8.12
C THR A 240 6.97 14.26 7.30
N ALA A 241 5.99 13.36 7.33
CA ALA A 241 6.06 12.11 6.55
C ALA A 241 6.22 12.37 5.05
N ILE A 242 5.44 13.29 4.47
CA ILE A 242 5.54 13.63 3.04
C ILE A 242 6.90 14.24 2.72
N SER A 243 7.42 15.15 3.55
CA SER A 243 8.74 15.76 3.34
C SER A 243 9.82 14.69 3.31
N GLU A 244 9.80 13.76 4.28
CA GLU A 244 10.81 12.71 4.40
C GLU A 244 10.72 11.66 3.28
N LEU A 245 9.52 11.34 2.80
CA LEU A 245 9.30 10.45 1.66
C LEU A 245 9.71 11.09 0.32
N MET A 246 9.53 12.40 0.17
CA MET A 246 9.76 13.11 -1.10
C MET A 246 11.16 13.74 -1.16
N GLU A 247 11.97 13.61 -0.11
CA GLU A 247 13.31 14.18 -0.07
C GLU A 247 14.27 13.43 -0.99
N GLU A 248 14.95 14.17 -1.87
CA GLU A 248 16.01 13.61 -2.72
C GLU A 248 17.30 13.40 -1.90
N ARG A 249 17.39 12.27 -1.18
CA ARG A 249 18.59 11.86 -0.44
C ARG A 249 19.28 10.65 -1.06
N ILE A 250 20.54 10.47 -0.71
CA ILE A 250 21.20 9.16 -0.82
C ILE A 250 20.45 8.22 0.11
N SER A 251 20.01 7.07 -0.41
CA SER A 251 19.26 6.07 0.35
C SER A 251 19.93 5.80 1.71
N ASP A 252 19.13 5.95 2.77
CA ASP A 252 19.47 5.63 4.16
C ASP A 252 19.16 4.17 4.53
N MET A 253 18.54 3.43 3.60
CA MET A 253 18.32 2.00 3.75
C MET A 253 19.60 1.23 3.40
N HIS A 254 20.05 0.38 4.31
CA HIS A 254 21.24 -0.46 4.10
C HIS A 254 20.96 -1.68 3.21
N TRP A 255 20.66 -1.45 1.92
CA TRP A 255 20.38 -2.49 0.93
C TRP A 255 21.50 -3.54 0.82
N ASP A 256 22.75 -3.14 1.03
CA ASP A 256 23.93 -4.02 0.97
C ASP A 256 24.01 -5.05 2.11
N ASN A 257 23.29 -4.83 3.22
CA ASN A 257 23.24 -5.77 4.35
C ASN A 257 22.18 -6.85 4.16
N ILE A 258 21.19 -6.60 3.31
CA ILE A 258 20.05 -7.51 3.07
C ILE A 258 20.48 -8.77 2.30
N THR A 259 21.47 -8.63 1.43
CA THR A 259 22.00 -9.75 0.62
C THR A 259 22.99 -10.63 1.39
N LYS A 260 23.52 -10.15 2.53
CA LYS A 260 24.52 -10.87 3.33
C LYS A 260 23.93 -11.66 4.50
N SER A 261 22.73 -11.32 4.98
CA SER A 261 22.10 -11.94 6.16
C SER A 261 21.39 -13.28 5.88
N ARG A 262 21.56 -13.84 4.67
CA ARG A 262 20.98 -15.12 4.23
C ARG A 262 22.01 -16.16 3.77
N LEU A 263 23.29 -15.97 4.11
CA LEU A 263 24.33 -17.01 4.02
C LEU A 263 24.59 -17.63 5.40
#